data_AF-A0AAE3P6D3-F1
#
_entry.id   AF-A0AAE3P6D3-F1
#
_cell.length_a   1.000
_cell.length_b   1.000
_cell.length_c   1.000
_cell.angle_alpha   90.00
_cell.angle_beta   90.00
_cell.angle_gamma   90.00
#
_symmetry.space_group_name_H-M   'P 1'
#
loop_
_entity.id
_entity.type
_entity.pdbx_description
1 polymer ?
#
loop_
_entity_poly.entity_id
_entity_poly.type
_entity_poly.pdbx_seq_one_letter_code
_entity_poly.pdbx_strand_id
1 'polypeptide(L)'
;MRRNLLVILCFFALFILPIKGVNAGRTSYVLMCKGGGHMELVICDVHIVLNGVDLGNSFIHAKGGKNAASPAPGECVWVDRGFRHGELCSGTNDIHLGVNIDINKLSDLKVSGNGRVSLRFRDNQANYLYDAIKNGKPFQLHVYRVSGCYFKVTKIGP
;
A
#
# COMPACT_ATOMS: atom_id res chain seq x y z
N MET A 1 -35.78 48.80 41.64
CA MET A 1 -34.79 47.71 41.46
C MET A 1 -35.40 46.59 40.64
N ARG A 2 -35.18 46.53 39.32
CA ARG A 2 -35.54 45.41 38.41
C ARG A 2 -35.24 45.80 36.95
N ARG A 3 -33.96 45.87 36.59
CA ARG A 3 -33.47 45.96 35.20
C ARG A 3 -32.06 45.35 35.22
N ASN A 4 -31.75 44.40 34.33
CA ASN A 4 -30.45 43.74 34.05
C ASN A 4 -30.45 42.20 34.20
N LEU A 5 -31.32 41.48 33.48
CA LEU A 5 -31.21 40.01 33.39
C LEU A 5 -31.53 39.44 31.99
N LEU A 6 -31.45 40.25 30.92
CA LEU A 6 -31.95 39.84 29.59
C LEU A 6 -30.90 39.89 28.45
N VAL A 7 -29.61 40.08 28.76
CA VAL A 7 -28.57 40.26 27.71
C VAL A 7 -27.61 39.06 27.58
N ILE A 8 -27.67 38.07 28.48
CA ILE A 8 -26.69 36.95 28.51
C ILE A 8 -27.11 35.74 27.66
N LEU A 9 -28.33 35.72 27.09
CA LEU A 9 -28.85 34.54 26.40
C LEU A 9 -28.64 34.49 24.87
N CYS A 10 -28.03 35.51 24.26
CA CYS A 10 -27.81 35.53 22.80
C CYS A 10 -26.42 35.06 22.33
N PHE A 11 -25.46 34.87 23.24
CA PHE A 11 -24.09 34.48 22.85
C PHE A 11 -23.86 32.96 22.73
N PHE A 12 -24.80 32.13 23.16
CA PHE A 12 -24.65 30.67 23.13
C PHE A 12 -25.26 29.98 21.90
N ALA A 13 -25.97 30.71 21.04
CA ALA A 13 -26.66 30.12 19.89
C ALA A 13 -25.82 30.06 18.59
N LEU A 14 -24.59 30.59 18.57
CA LEU A 14 -23.77 30.67 17.35
C LEU A 14 -22.76 29.53 17.14
N PHE A 15 -22.70 28.50 18.01
CA PHE A 15 -21.73 27.41 17.91
C PHE A 15 -22.31 26.05 17.51
N ILE A 16 -23.54 26.00 16.97
CA ILE A 16 -24.10 24.77 16.38
C ILE A 16 -24.04 24.85 14.85
N LEU A 17 -22.88 25.24 14.30
CA LEU A 17 -22.63 24.98 12.89
C LEU A 17 -22.35 23.48 12.73
N PRO A 18 -23.07 22.76 11.87
CA PRO A 18 -22.73 21.38 11.56
C PRO A 18 -21.33 21.39 10.96
N ILE A 19 -20.36 20.95 11.74
CA ILE A 19 -19.01 20.66 11.25
C ILE A 19 -19.24 19.53 10.24
N LYS A 20 -19.37 19.90 8.96
CA LYS A 20 -19.24 18.93 7.88
C LYS A 20 -17.83 18.39 8.05
N GLY A 21 -17.73 17.20 8.65
CA GLY A 21 -16.48 16.51 8.82
C GLY A 21 -15.85 16.44 7.45
N VAL A 22 -14.84 17.29 7.22
CA VAL A 22 -13.96 17.16 6.07
C VAL A 22 -13.36 15.79 6.28
N ASN A 23 -13.89 14.82 5.54
CA ASN A 23 -13.37 13.47 5.52
C ASN A 23 -11.98 13.64 4.92
N ALA A 24 -10.97 13.79 5.78
CA ALA A 24 -9.58 13.96 5.38
C ALA A 24 -9.26 12.74 4.53
N GLY A 25 -9.38 12.91 3.21
CA GLY A 25 -9.14 11.84 2.25
C GLY A 25 -7.79 11.25 2.61
N ARG A 26 -7.74 9.94 2.83
CA ARG A 26 -6.53 9.25 3.31
C ARG A 26 -5.38 9.70 2.43
N THR A 27 -4.43 10.44 3.00
CA THR A 27 -3.33 11.03 2.24
C THR A 27 -2.55 9.91 1.57
N SER A 28 -2.51 9.94 0.24
CA SER A 28 -1.71 9.00 -0.53
C SER A 28 -0.29 9.54 -0.66
N TYR A 29 0.68 8.70 -0.31
CA TYR A 29 2.11 9.00 -0.35
C TYR A 29 2.80 8.11 -1.38
N VAL A 30 3.91 8.58 -1.95
CA VAL A 30 4.65 7.85 -2.98
C VAL A 30 5.85 7.14 -2.36
N LEU A 31 5.90 5.82 -2.57
CA LEU A 31 7.07 5.00 -2.32
C LEU A 31 7.84 4.79 -3.63
N MET A 32 9.15 4.88 -3.54
CA MET A 32 10.08 4.37 -4.55
C MET A 32 10.58 3.01 -4.07
N CYS A 33 10.40 1.98 -4.87
CA CYS A 33 10.83 0.62 -4.57
C CYS A 33 11.85 0.14 -5.61
N LYS A 34 12.71 -0.80 -5.22
CA LYS A 34 13.59 -1.50 -6.16
C LYS A 34 13.47 -3.00 -5.91
N GLY A 35 13.07 -3.72 -6.97
CA GLY A 35 12.96 -5.18 -6.93
C GLY A 35 14.27 -5.89 -6.58
N GLY A 36 14.19 -7.22 -6.51
CA GLY A 36 15.33 -8.08 -6.16
C GLY A 36 15.54 -8.20 -4.65
N GLY A 37 16.72 -8.69 -4.24
CA GLY A 37 17.00 -8.96 -2.84
C GLY A 37 16.00 -9.95 -2.24
N HIS A 38 15.44 -9.59 -1.09
CA HIS A 38 14.42 -10.34 -0.36
C HIS A 38 12.99 -9.81 -0.58
N MET A 39 12.77 -8.99 -1.63
CA MET A 39 11.42 -8.52 -1.95
C MET A 39 10.60 -9.61 -2.61
N GLU A 40 9.41 -9.85 -2.06
CA GLU A 40 8.53 -10.93 -2.47
C GLU A 40 7.16 -10.38 -2.84
N LEU A 41 6.63 -10.83 -3.98
CA LEU A 41 5.21 -10.69 -4.28
C LEU A 41 4.52 -11.96 -3.81
N VAL A 42 3.70 -11.84 -2.76
CA VAL A 42 2.95 -12.94 -2.18
C VAL A 42 1.50 -12.83 -2.62
N ILE A 43 0.99 -13.93 -3.15
CA ILE A 43 -0.42 -14.10 -3.53
C ILE A 43 -0.97 -15.16 -2.59
N CYS A 44 -1.74 -14.73 -1.58
CA CYS A 44 -2.30 -15.64 -0.60
C CYS A 44 -3.59 -16.31 -1.10
N ASP A 45 -3.90 -17.42 -0.45
CA ASP A 45 -5.14 -18.17 -0.62
C ASP A 45 -5.39 -18.59 -2.05
N VAL A 46 -4.47 -19.24 -2.77
CA VAL A 46 -4.72 -19.75 -4.14
C VAL A 46 -5.45 -21.11 -4.12
N HIS A 47 -6.78 -21.14 -4.01
CA HIS A 47 -7.62 -22.32 -4.27
C HIS A 47 -7.76 -22.59 -5.77
N ILE A 48 -6.96 -23.50 -6.30
CA ILE A 48 -7.16 -24.00 -7.66
C ILE A 48 -8.43 -24.87 -7.66
N VAL A 49 -9.60 -24.26 -7.84
CA VAL A 49 -10.84 -24.98 -8.12
C VAL A 49 -10.83 -25.28 -9.61
N LEU A 50 -10.89 -26.56 -9.97
CA LEU A 50 -10.87 -27.07 -11.35
C LEU A 50 -11.95 -26.48 -12.28
N ASN A 51 -12.85 -25.62 -11.78
CA ASN A 51 -13.98 -25.02 -12.52
C ASN A 51 -14.22 -23.52 -12.24
N GLY A 52 -13.30 -22.78 -11.63
CA GLY A 52 -13.51 -21.35 -11.37
C GLY A 52 -12.70 -20.86 -10.18
N VAL A 53 -11.60 -20.20 -10.47
CA VAL A 53 -10.64 -19.67 -9.50
C VAL A 53 -11.30 -18.51 -8.73
N ASP A 54 -11.38 -18.62 -7.41
CA ASP A 54 -11.72 -17.51 -6.52
C ASP A 54 -10.42 -16.70 -6.24
N LEU A 55 -10.21 -15.99 -5.13
CA LEU A 55 -8.89 -15.87 -4.46
C LEU A 55 -8.16 -14.53 -4.38
N GLY A 56 -8.05 -14.11 -3.11
CA GLY A 56 -6.75 -13.92 -2.47
C GLY A 56 -6.31 -12.47 -2.27
N ASN A 57 -5.98 -12.12 -1.02
CA ASN A 57 -5.27 -10.87 -0.76
C ASN A 57 -3.83 -11.00 -1.29
N SER A 58 -3.40 -10.06 -2.13
CA SER A 58 -2.01 -9.99 -2.59
C SER A 58 -1.23 -8.93 -1.81
N PHE A 59 0.03 -9.20 -1.49
CA PHE A 59 0.91 -8.24 -0.82
C PHE A 59 2.34 -8.32 -1.32
N ILE A 60 3.03 -7.18 -1.28
CA ILE A 60 4.48 -7.12 -1.45
C ILE A 60 5.09 -7.06 -0.05
N HIS A 61 6.04 -7.95 0.21
CA HIS A 61 6.92 -7.89 1.35
C HIS A 61 8.24 -7.25 0.92
N ALA A 62 8.66 -6.20 1.63
CA ALA A 62 9.88 -5.47 1.31
C ALA A 62 10.47 -4.87 2.58
N LYS A 63 11.77 -4.55 2.57
CA LYS A 63 12.38 -3.81 3.66
C LYS A 63 12.15 -2.30 3.51
N GLY A 64 11.92 -1.63 4.64
CA GLY A 64 11.90 -0.17 4.67
C GLY A 64 13.32 0.40 4.66
N GLY A 65 13.66 1.13 3.60
CA GLY A 65 14.95 1.79 3.49
C GLY A 65 15.02 3.10 4.30
N LYS A 66 16.24 3.48 4.68
CA LYS A 66 16.50 4.63 5.56
C LYS A 66 16.57 5.96 4.82
N ASN A 67 17.01 5.93 3.56
CA ASN A 67 17.31 7.12 2.77
C ASN A 67 16.23 7.38 1.73
N ALA A 68 15.77 8.62 1.64
CA ALA A 68 14.74 9.00 0.67
C ALA A 68 15.19 8.71 -0.78
N ALA A 69 14.22 8.36 -1.63
CA ALA A 69 14.35 8.24 -3.09
C ALA A 69 15.42 7.29 -3.68
N SER A 70 16.23 6.59 -2.87
CA SER A 70 17.28 5.69 -3.36
C SER A 70 17.24 4.31 -2.67
N PRO A 71 16.25 3.45 -2.99
CA PRO A 71 16.13 2.12 -2.39
C PRO A 71 17.24 1.18 -2.86
N ALA A 72 17.76 0.36 -1.95
CA ALA A 72 18.57 -0.81 -2.31
C ALA A 72 17.69 -1.92 -2.93
N PRO A 73 18.26 -2.94 -3.61
CA PRO A 73 17.48 -4.10 -4.03
C PRO A 73 16.75 -4.75 -2.86
N GLY A 74 15.45 -4.95 -3.00
CA GLY A 74 14.61 -5.50 -1.94
C GLY A 74 14.00 -4.45 -0.99
N GLU A 75 14.26 -3.18 -1.23
CA GLU A 75 13.79 -2.08 -0.38
C GLU A 75 12.74 -1.20 -1.06
N CYS A 76 11.91 -0.60 -0.23
CA CYS A 76 11.09 0.55 -0.57
C CYS A 76 11.48 1.72 0.34
N VAL A 77 11.37 2.95 -0.15
CA VAL A 77 11.65 4.18 0.58
C VAL A 77 10.59 5.23 0.26
N TRP A 78 10.29 6.13 1.18
CA TRP A 78 9.53 7.32 0.79
C TRP A 78 10.36 8.17 -0.16
N VAL A 79 9.68 8.79 -1.13
CA VAL A 79 10.36 9.70 -2.06
C VAL A 79 10.88 10.95 -1.34
N ASP A 80 10.23 11.35 -0.25
CA ASP A 80 10.50 12.60 0.48
C ASP A 80 11.22 12.39 1.82
N ARG A 81 11.30 11.16 2.35
CA ARG A 81 11.90 10.88 3.67
C ARG A 81 12.28 9.41 3.88
N GLY A 82 12.89 9.10 5.03
CA GLY A 82 13.02 7.73 5.53
C GLY A 82 11.75 7.22 6.22
N PHE A 83 11.67 5.91 6.39
CA PHE A 83 10.64 5.28 7.23
C PHE A 83 10.83 5.65 8.70
N ARG A 84 9.72 5.94 9.39
CA ARG A 84 9.71 6.17 10.83
C ARG A 84 9.57 4.84 11.58
N HIS A 85 10.00 4.79 12.83
CA HIS A 85 9.97 3.56 13.65
C HIS A 85 8.59 2.88 13.66
N GLY A 86 7.52 3.65 13.83
CA GLY A 86 6.16 3.08 13.85
C GLY A 86 5.64 2.62 12.49
N GLU A 87 6.31 2.94 11.38
CA GLU A 87 5.91 2.56 10.02
C GLU A 87 6.52 1.22 9.56
N LEU A 88 7.43 0.66 10.35
CA LEU A 88 8.12 -0.60 10.07
C LEU A 88 7.56 -1.71 10.96
N CYS A 89 7.61 -2.95 10.48
CA CYS A 89 7.19 -4.10 11.25
C CYS A 89 8.19 -4.32 12.40
N SER A 90 7.65 -4.47 13.61
CA SER A 90 8.45 -4.66 14.83
C SER A 90 9.35 -5.89 14.69
N GLY A 91 10.67 -5.69 14.86
CA GLY A 91 11.66 -6.77 14.86
C GLY A 91 12.31 -7.07 13.51
N THR A 92 11.77 -6.61 12.38
CA THR A 92 12.30 -6.98 11.06
C THR A 92 12.70 -5.80 10.16
N ASN A 93 12.23 -4.57 10.46
CA ASN A 93 12.37 -3.40 9.58
C ASN A 93 11.67 -3.55 8.22
N ASP A 94 10.69 -4.44 8.12
CA ASP A 94 9.93 -4.66 6.90
C ASP A 94 8.68 -3.79 6.82
N ILE A 95 8.08 -3.77 5.63
CA ILE A 95 6.77 -3.19 5.36
C ILE A 95 5.92 -4.19 4.56
N HIS A 96 4.62 -4.16 4.79
CA HIS A 96 3.65 -4.97 4.05
C HIS A 96 2.80 -4.06 3.17
N LEU A 97 2.86 -4.28 1.86
CA LEU A 97 2.15 -3.45 0.88
C LEU A 97 1.01 -4.27 0.26
N GLY A 98 -0.21 -4.09 0.73
CA GLY A 98 -1.40 -4.70 0.14
C GLY A 98 -1.64 -4.19 -1.27
N VAL A 99 -1.55 -5.08 -2.26
CA VAL A 99 -1.81 -4.79 -3.67
C VAL A 99 -3.07 -5.51 -4.13
N ASN A 100 -3.89 -4.82 -4.93
CA ASN A 100 -5.04 -5.46 -5.55
C ASN A 100 -4.64 -5.98 -6.93
N ILE A 101 -4.16 -7.22 -6.99
CA ILE A 101 -3.87 -7.91 -8.25
C ILE A 101 -5.07 -8.79 -8.57
N ASP A 102 -5.72 -8.51 -9.69
CA ASP A 102 -6.83 -9.33 -10.18
C ASP A 102 -6.29 -10.63 -10.76
N ILE A 103 -6.36 -11.71 -9.98
CA ILE A 103 -5.83 -13.02 -10.37
C ILE A 103 -6.64 -13.67 -11.50
N ASN A 104 -7.89 -13.24 -11.75
CA ASN A 104 -8.63 -13.67 -12.94
C ASN A 104 -7.97 -13.20 -14.24
N LYS A 105 -7.08 -12.21 -14.13
CA LYS A 105 -6.23 -11.78 -15.22
C LYS A 105 -4.92 -12.57 -15.27
N LEU A 106 -4.68 -13.60 -14.46
CA LEU A 106 -3.54 -14.49 -14.66
C LEU A 106 -3.74 -15.27 -15.97
N SER A 107 -2.81 -15.11 -16.91
CA SER A 107 -2.82 -15.73 -18.23
C SER A 107 -1.95 -16.97 -18.34
N ASP A 108 -0.88 -17.04 -17.55
CA ASP A 108 0.10 -18.13 -17.62
C ASP A 108 0.76 -18.31 -16.25
N LEU A 109 0.88 -19.56 -15.82
CA LEU A 109 1.64 -19.98 -14.64
C LEU A 109 2.53 -21.14 -15.10
N LYS A 110 3.85 -20.89 -15.13
CA LYS A 110 4.84 -21.91 -15.49
C LYS A 110 5.75 -22.19 -14.32
N VAL A 111 5.82 -23.45 -13.93
CA VAL A 111 6.80 -23.94 -12.96
C VAL A 111 7.84 -24.74 -13.73
N SER A 112 9.07 -24.24 -13.76
CA SER A 112 10.20 -24.93 -14.38
C SER A 112 10.74 -26.03 -13.45
N GLY A 113 11.34 -27.07 -14.01
CA GLY A 113 11.90 -28.20 -13.25
C GLY A 113 13.00 -27.83 -12.24
N ASN A 114 13.53 -26.60 -12.30
CA ASN A 114 14.46 -26.03 -11.31
C ASN A 114 13.76 -25.17 -10.25
N GLY A 115 12.43 -25.26 -10.11
CA GLY A 115 11.64 -24.51 -9.14
C GLY A 115 11.38 -23.05 -9.53
N ARG A 116 11.79 -22.58 -10.71
CA ARG A 116 11.48 -21.21 -11.16
C ARG A 116 10.01 -21.09 -11.51
N VAL A 117 9.33 -20.14 -10.88
CA VAL A 117 7.96 -19.77 -11.21
C VAL A 117 7.96 -18.57 -12.16
N SER A 118 7.25 -18.68 -13.27
CA SER A 118 6.94 -17.60 -14.19
C SER A 118 5.46 -17.33 -14.18
N LEU A 119 5.08 -16.09 -13.85
CA LEU A 119 3.70 -15.61 -13.90
C LEU A 119 3.57 -14.66 -15.09
N ARG A 120 2.43 -14.71 -15.77
CA ARG A 120 2.04 -13.71 -16.76
C ARG A 120 0.61 -13.31 -16.53
N PHE A 121 0.35 -12.02 -16.42
CA PHE A 121 -0.98 -11.44 -16.27
C PHE A 121 -1.48 -10.88 -17.60
N ARG A 122 -2.78 -10.66 -17.74
CA ARG A 122 -3.43 -9.86 -18.78
C ARG A 122 -3.50 -8.39 -18.37
N ASP A 123 -3.36 -8.14 -17.08
CA ASP A 123 -3.22 -6.80 -16.54
C ASP A 123 -1.78 -6.28 -16.72
N ASN A 124 -1.65 -5.15 -17.39
CA ASN A 124 -0.36 -4.51 -17.63
C ASN A 124 0.28 -4.05 -16.32
N GLN A 125 -0.52 -3.62 -15.33
CA GLN A 125 0.02 -3.17 -14.04
C GLN A 125 0.58 -4.34 -13.23
N ALA A 126 -0.15 -5.45 -13.14
CA ALA A 126 0.34 -6.67 -12.51
C ALA A 126 1.60 -7.23 -13.19
N ASN A 127 1.65 -7.27 -14.53
CA ASN A 127 2.86 -7.66 -15.26
C ASN A 127 4.04 -6.75 -14.97
N TYR A 128 3.82 -5.43 -15.04
CA TYR A 128 4.85 -4.44 -14.76
C TYR A 128 5.43 -4.62 -13.35
N LEU A 129 4.55 -4.80 -12.36
CA LEU A 129 4.96 -4.99 -10.97
C LEU A 129 5.74 -6.30 -10.79
N TYR A 130 5.22 -7.42 -11.31
CA TYR A 130 5.89 -8.72 -11.25
C TYR A 130 7.27 -8.67 -11.92
N ASP A 131 7.36 -8.09 -13.12
CA ASP A 131 8.62 -7.94 -13.84
C ASP A 131 9.60 -7.02 -13.12
N ALA A 132 9.11 -5.96 -12.47
CA ALA A 132 9.97 -5.04 -11.73
C ALA A 132 10.58 -5.72 -10.50
N ILE A 133 9.76 -6.45 -9.74
CA ILE A 133 10.21 -7.22 -8.57
C ILE A 133 11.21 -8.30 -9.00
N LYS A 134 10.86 -9.11 -10.00
CA LYS A 134 11.67 -10.22 -10.51
C LYS A 134 13.02 -9.77 -11.09
N ASN A 135 13.04 -8.68 -11.85
CA ASN A 135 14.23 -8.24 -12.59
C ASN A 135 15.02 -7.14 -11.87
N GLY A 136 14.72 -6.84 -10.60
CA GLY A 136 15.47 -5.85 -9.84
C GLY A 136 15.28 -4.39 -10.29
N LYS A 137 14.17 -4.09 -10.98
CA LYS A 137 13.94 -2.75 -11.54
C LYS A 137 13.34 -1.81 -10.48
N PRO A 138 13.61 -0.50 -10.59
CA PRO A 138 12.89 0.49 -9.78
C PRO A 138 11.44 0.63 -10.25
N PHE A 139 10.54 0.89 -9.30
CA PHE A 139 9.13 1.18 -9.55
C PHE A 139 8.53 2.06 -8.45
N GLN A 140 7.43 2.74 -8.76
CA GLN A 140 6.72 3.61 -7.82
C GLN A 140 5.39 3.01 -7.39
N LEU A 141 5.03 3.24 -6.14
CA LEU A 141 3.74 2.87 -5.58
C LEU A 141 3.13 4.07 -4.85
N HIS A 142 1.88 4.36 -5.15
CA HIS A 142 1.08 5.25 -4.31
C HIS A 142 0.41 4.39 -3.24
N VAL A 143 0.58 4.80 -1.99
CA VAL A 143 0.07 4.05 -0.85
C VAL A 143 -0.62 4.97 0.15
N TYR A 144 -1.48 4.41 0.98
CA TYR A 144 -1.82 5.04 2.26
C TYR A 144 -1.63 4.02 3.38
N ARG A 145 -1.30 4.53 4.56
CA ARG A 145 -1.09 3.70 5.74
C ARG A 145 -2.44 3.25 6.30
N VAL A 146 -2.60 1.95 6.50
CA VAL A 146 -3.81 1.37 7.11
C VAL A 146 -3.61 1.23 8.61
N SER A 147 -2.55 0.52 9.02
CA SER A 147 -2.19 0.30 10.43
C SER A 147 -0.74 -0.18 10.52
N GLY A 148 -0.01 0.17 11.58
CA GLY A 148 1.35 -0.36 11.81
C GLY A 148 2.26 -0.24 10.58
N CYS A 149 2.81 -1.37 10.14
CA CYS A 149 3.62 -1.52 8.94
C CYS A 149 2.85 -1.92 7.68
N TYR A 150 1.52 -1.95 7.74
CA TYR A 150 0.64 -2.30 6.63
C TYR A 150 0.16 -1.04 5.88
N PHE A 151 0.44 -1.03 4.59
CA PHE A 151 0.05 0.01 3.65
C PHE A 151 -0.81 -0.60 2.55
N LYS A 152 -1.82 0.14 2.09
CA LYS A 152 -2.59 -0.25 0.92
C LYS A 152 -2.10 0.52 -0.29
N VAL A 153 -1.74 -0.20 -1.35
CA VAL A 153 -1.41 0.36 -2.66
C VAL A 153 -2.69 0.81 -3.36
N THR A 154 -2.69 2.05 -3.82
CA THR A 154 -3.79 2.67 -4.57
C THR A 154 -3.46 2.87 -6.05
N LYS A 155 -2.18 2.96 -6.41
CA LYS A 155 -1.71 3.11 -7.79
C LYS A 155 -0.31 2.51 -7.94
N ILE A 156 -0.05 1.88 -9.09
CA ILE A 156 1.25 1.35 -9.49
C ILE A 156 1.79 2.21 -10.64
N GLY A 157 3.03 2.67 -10.51
CA GLY A 157 3.68 3.59 -11.45
C GLY A 157 3.52 5.08 -11.07
N PRO A 158 4.11 5.98 -11.88
CA PRO A 158 4.02 7.44 -11.69
C PRO A 158 2.60 7.97 -11.90
#